data_AF-A0A1L7X3S9-F1
#
_entry.id   AF-A0A1L7X3S9-F1
#
_cell.length_a   1.000
_cell.length_b   1.000
_cell.length_c   1.000
_cell.angle_alpha   90.00
_cell.angle_beta   90.00
_cell.angle_gamma   90.00
#
_symmetry.space_group_name_H-M   'P 1'
#
loop_
_entity.id
_entity.type
_entity.pdbx_description
1 polymer ?
#
loop_
_entity_poly.entity_id
_entity_poly.type
_entity_poly.pdbx_seq_one_letter_code
_entity_poly.pdbx_strand_id
1 'polypeptide(L)'
;MLRLLAKQGRMAAPVESNLLDELYTALDRDPSSVYVHERLLEVWAELGDKGMTAGFASTLQQLDPNNELAAKFLGQETKPKLKSKQESDKKKPPKVGKEWNLSNLPGASSSRGESSNAQPVTNLSAQEKDLSNGYTILKLEAQMLQVELAAVLSHMSTSDSEDQEVLPNLQAISEGRVSSVIPMEQPIAVRERAREIKASPGQAEELVIEDFESIVRWAAIQDPPLEVDAIRERLVKRKTLLEAAIPESMGKVTVAALQHIEREYLEKKYVNSETMLGDEISDIPKENFFVSEDNYAWDMDELAQAITANDGVMRNPLSRQLFTSHDIQQILSHPLGQRLKPMQLKQNQLKQGVRPSTIEWVAKVGKIMLEDQSVDTAPSRHAMDEFQAYVATLPKSEQETIKSLKIPGVDSTSRQPFDYTIGESVRDAVANTTCLHKVGDFLSQAAKYLKKQ
;
A
#
# COMPACT_ATOMS: atom_id res chain seq x y z
N MET A 1 28.78 -4.34 31.66
CA MET A 1 29.71 -4.96 30.68
C MET A 1 29.26 -6.37 30.23
N LEU A 2 27.95 -6.64 30.22
CA LEU A 2 27.33 -7.91 29.82
C LEU A 2 26.03 -7.63 29.03
N ARG A 3 26.11 -6.62 28.13
CA ARG A 3 25.00 -6.19 27.25
C ARG A 3 25.51 -5.68 25.89
N LEU A 4 26.68 -6.15 25.45
CA LEU A 4 27.32 -5.69 24.21
C LEU A 4 27.93 -6.83 23.37
N LEU A 5 27.30 -8.00 23.38
CA LEU A 5 27.65 -9.16 22.53
C LEU A 5 26.41 -9.87 21.99
N ALA A 6 25.43 -9.12 21.48
CA ALA A 6 24.28 -9.67 20.74
C ALA A 6 24.20 -9.11 19.32
N LYS A 7 25.36 -8.80 18.70
CA LYS A 7 25.43 -8.26 17.33
C LYS A 7 26.59 -8.81 16.50
N GLN A 8 26.97 -10.07 16.73
CA GLN A 8 27.86 -10.81 15.85
C GLN A 8 27.31 -12.22 15.61
N GLY A 9 27.26 -12.57 14.33
CA GLY A 9 26.54 -13.70 13.74
C GLY A 9 26.61 -15.01 14.52
N ARG A 10 25.44 -15.53 14.86
CA ARG A 10 25.22 -16.97 14.97
C ARG A 10 24.38 -17.40 13.77
N MET A 11 25.04 -18.09 12.85
CA MET A 11 24.38 -18.89 11.83
C MET A 11 23.69 -20.09 12.51
N ALA A 12 22.48 -19.89 13.01
CA ALA A 12 21.54 -20.96 13.36
C ALA A 12 20.40 -21.06 12.32
N ALA A 13 20.64 -20.60 11.09
CA ALA A 13 19.58 -20.27 10.13
C ALA A 13 19.04 -21.39 9.20
N PRO A 14 19.54 -22.63 9.11
CA PRO A 14 18.91 -23.60 8.18
C PRO A 14 17.77 -24.43 8.80
N VAL A 15 17.69 -24.57 10.13
CA VAL A 15 16.71 -25.49 10.76
C VAL A 15 15.40 -24.78 11.11
N GLU A 16 15.45 -23.57 11.67
CA GLU A 16 14.25 -22.81 12.06
C GLU A 16 13.44 -22.33 10.84
N SER A 17 14.11 -21.99 9.74
CA SER A 17 13.45 -21.66 8.46
C SER A 17 12.66 -22.82 7.89
N ASN A 18 13.06 -24.08 8.13
CA ASN A 18 12.31 -25.22 7.63
C ASN A 18 11.00 -25.47 8.39
N LEU A 19 10.99 -25.24 9.71
CA LEU A 19 9.83 -25.47 10.59
C LEU A 19 8.69 -24.48 10.32
N LEU A 20 8.98 -23.18 10.29
CA LEU A 20 7.99 -22.15 9.93
C LEU A 20 7.34 -22.50 8.59
N ASP A 21 8.20 -22.94 7.68
CA ASP A 21 7.92 -23.53 6.40
C ASP A 21 6.79 -24.59 6.35
N GLU A 22 7.00 -25.64 7.15
CA GLU A 22 6.11 -26.79 7.29
C GLU A 22 4.80 -26.41 7.96
N LEU A 23 4.87 -25.53 8.96
CA LEU A 23 3.69 -25.04 9.66
C LEU A 23 2.77 -24.23 8.76
N TYR A 24 3.31 -23.38 7.88
CA TYR A 24 2.49 -22.67 6.89
C TYR A 24 1.90 -23.60 5.83
N THR A 25 2.65 -24.61 5.39
CA THR A 25 2.12 -25.62 4.47
C THR A 25 0.97 -26.41 5.13
N ALA A 26 1.08 -26.71 6.43
CA ALA A 26 0.01 -27.33 7.20
C ALA A 26 -1.19 -26.39 7.37
N LEU A 27 -0.94 -25.09 7.58
CA LEU A 27 -1.98 -24.08 7.73
C LEU A 27 -2.78 -23.88 6.43
N ASP A 28 -2.09 -23.90 5.28
CA ASP A 28 -2.75 -23.80 3.97
C ASP A 28 -3.69 -24.99 3.73
N ARG A 29 -3.31 -26.19 4.21
CA ARG A 29 -4.12 -27.41 4.12
C ARG A 29 -5.30 -27.44 5.08
N ASP A 30 -5.11 -26.95 6.31
CA ASP A 30 -6.17 -26.87 7.33
C ASP A 30 -6.09 -25.53 8.08
N PRO A 31 -6.77 -24.49 7.55
CA PRO A 31 -6.78 -23.16 8.15
C PRO A 31 -7.46 -23.11 9.53
N SER A 32 -8.21 -24.15 9.91
CA SER A 32 -8.94 -24.24 11.18
C SER A 32 -8.15 -24.98 12.26
N SER A 33 -6.98 -25.52 11.94
CA SER A 33 -6.17 -26.32 12.86
C SER A 33 -5.62 -25.50 14.02
N VAL A 34 -6.24 -25.63 15.20
CA VAL A 34 -5.81 -24.95 16.44
C VAL A 34 -4.33 -25.23 16.73
N TYR A 35 -3.89 -26.48 16.57
CA TYR A 35 -2.49 -26.88 16.80
C TYR A 35 -1.50 -26.14 15.90
N VAL A 36 -1.81 -25.97 14.61
CA VAL A 36 -0.92 -25.28 13.68
C VAL A 36 -0.83 -23.80 14.03
N HIS A 37 -1.97 -23.17 14.38
CA HIS A 37 -1.97 -21.78 14.86
C HIS A 37 -1.18 -21.62 16.16
N GLU A 38 -1.22 -22.59 17.08
CA GLU A 38 -0.46 -22.55 18.34
C GLU A 38 1.04 -22.56 18.05
N ARG A 39 1.48 -23.44 17.15
CA ARG A 39 2.89 -23.54 16.75
C ARG A 39 3.37 -22.31 16.02
N LEU A 40 2.57 -21.75 15.11
CA LEU A 40 2.91 -20.50 14.43
C LEU A 40 3.01 -19.34 15.42
N LEU A 41 2.09 -19.24 16.38
CA LEU A 41 2.12 -18.23 17.43
C LEU A 41 3.41 -18.29 18.25
N GLU A 42 3.83 -19.48 18.68
CA GLU A 42 5.09 -19.68 19.40
C GLU A 42 6.31 -19.25 18.58
N VAL A 43 6.41 -19.71 17.32
CA VAL A 43 7.56 -19.38 16.47
C VAL A 43 7.66 -17.88 16.19
N TRP A 44 6.54 -17.19 15.90
CA TRP A 44 6.56 -15.73 15.70
C TRP A 44 6.89 -14.95 16.97
N ALA A 45 6.46 -15.46 18.13
CA ALA A 45 6.83 -14.88 19.41
C ALA A 45 8.34 -15.00 19.69
N GLU A 46 8.94 -16.14 19.34
CA GLU A 46 10.39 -16.38 19.44
C GLU A 46 11.19 -15.48 18.48
N LEU A 47 10.69 -15.28 17.26
CA LEU A 47 11.27 -14.35 16.28
C LEU A 47 11.10 -12.86 16.67
N GLY A 48 10.24 -12.56 17.64
CA GLY A 48 10.00 -11.21 18.14
C GLY A 48 9.08 -10.34 17.26
N ASP A 49 8.38 -10.92 16.29
CA ASP A 49 7.37 -10.21 15.49
C ASP A 49 6.06 -10.08 16.27
N LYS A 50 5.90 -8.95 16.96
CA LYS A 50 4.73 -8.67 17.78
C LYS A 50 3.43 -8.60 16.97
N GLY A 51 3.50 -8.17 15.71
CA GLY A 51 2.32 -8.02 14.85
C GLY A 51 1.75 -9.37 14.48
N MET A 52 2.61 -10.26 13.97
CA MET A 52 2.23 -11.63 13.64
C MET A 52 1.79 -12.42 14.88
N THR A 53 2.52 -12.26 16.00
CA THR A 53 2.15 -12.88 17.29
C THR A 53 0.74 -12.47 17.73
N ALA A 54 0.43 -11.17 17.74
CA ALA A 54 -0.89 -10.69 18.15
C ALA A 54 -2.00 -11.17 17.19
N GLY A 55 -1.72 -11.22 15.88
CA GLY A 55 -2.65 -11.70 14.86
C GLY A 55 -3.00 -13.18 15.02
N PHE A 56 -1.99 -14.04 15.21
CA PHE A 56 -2.21 -15.46 15.47
C PHE A 56 -2.92 -15.69 16.81
N ALA A 57 -2.53 -14.99 17.88
CA ALA A 57 -3.22 -15.11 19.16
C ALA A 57 -4.70 -14.73 19.06
N SER A 58 -5.03 -13.69 18.29
CA SER A 58 -6.43 -13.29 18.04
C SER A 58 -7.21 -14.34 17.25
N THR A 59 -6.61 -14.86 16.17
CA THR A 59 -7.20 -15.93 15.34
C THR A 59 -7.45 -17.18 16.18
N LEU A 60 -6.49 -17.52 17.02
CA LEU A 60 -6.54 -18.71 17.86
C LEU A 60 -7.57 -18.58 18.98
N GLN A 61 -7.74 -17.38 19.56
CA GLN A 61 -8.83 -17.12 20.51
C GLN A 61 -10.23 -17.15 19.85
N GLN A 62 -10.33 -16.88 18.55
CA GLN A 62 -11.60 -17.05 17.81
C GLN A 62 -11.91 -18.52 17.56
N LEU A 63 -10.90 -19.32 17.19
CA LEU A 63 -11.04 -20.76 16.96
C LEU A 63 -11.29 -21.54 18.26
N ASP A 64 -10.58 -21.18 19.33
CA ASP A 64 -10.73 -21.73 20.68
C ASP A 64 -10.71 -20.61 21.74
N PRO A 65 -11.89 -20.13 22.19
CA PRO A 65 -12.00 -19.07 23.19
C PRO A 65 -11.35 -19.36 24.54
N ASN A 66 -11.08 -20.64 24.86
CA ASN A 66 -10.45 -21.05 26.11
C ASN A 66 -8.96 -21.34 25.97
N ASN A 67 -8.36 -21.05 24.81
CA ASN A 67 -6.96 -21.34 24.60
C ASN A 67 -6.05 -20.48 25.50
N GLU A 68 -5.32 -21.13 26.40
CA GLU A 68 -4.46 -20.47 27.39
C GLU A 68 -3.28 -19.74 26.73
N LEU A 69 -2.77 -20.27 25.62
CA LEU A 69 -1.60 -19.73 24.93
C LEU A 69 -1.96 -18.40 24.24
N ALA A 70 -3.10 -18.35 23.55
CA ALA A 70 -3.64 -17.11 23.00
C ALA A 70 -3.90 -16.05 24.08
N ALA A 71 -4.56 -16.43 25.18
CA ALA A 71 -4.86 -15.52 26.29
C ALA A 71 -3.59 -14.90 26.90
N LYS A 72 -2.54 -15.71 27.06
CA LYS A 72 -1.22 -15.27 27.55
C LYS A 72 -0.59 -14.20 26.65
N PHE A 73 -0.62 -14.38 25.32
CA PHE A 73 -0.01 -13.43 24.39
C PHE A 73 -0.84 -12.16 24.17
N LEU A 74 -2.16 -12.21 24.37
CA LEU A 74 -3.03 -11.03 24.33
C LEU A 74 -3.04 -10.24 25.65
N GLY A 75 -2.30 -10.68 26.67
CA GLY A 75 -2.27 -10.03 27.99
C GLY A 75 -3.59 -10.15 28.75
N GLN A 76 -4.46 -11.08 28.34
CA GLN A 76 -5.68 -11.42 29.06
C GLN A 76 -5.30 -12.39 30.18
N GLU A 77 -4.85 -11.88 31.32
CA GLU A 77 -4.75 -12.72 32.51
C GLU A 77 -6.13 -13.34 32.77
N THR A 78 -6.21 -14.66 32.68
CA THR A 78 -7.41 -15.46 32.93
C THR A 78 -7.81 -15.27 34.39
N LYS A 79 -8.60 -14.24 34.67
CA LYS A 79 -9.33 -14.13 35.93
C LYS A 79 -10.32 -15.29 35.96
N PRO A 80 -10.29 -16.17 36.98
CA PRO A 80 -11.20 -17.31 37.07
C PRO A 80 -12.64 -16.80 37.09
N LYS A 81 -13.43 -17.14 36.07
CA LYS A 81 -14.83 -16.75 35.96
C LYS A 81 -15.65 -17.50 37.02
N LEU A 82 -15.97 -16.81 38.11
CA LEU A 82 -17.09 -17.19 38.97
C LEU A 82 -18.38 -17.13 38.13
N LYS A 83 -19.13 -18.23 38.11
CA LYS A 83 -20.43 -18.36 37.43
C LYS A 83 -21.38 -17.23 37.86
N SER A 84 -21.66 -16.29 36.97
CA SER A 84 -22.80 -15.36 37.12
C SER A 84 -23.89 -15.71 36.10
N LYS A 85 -25.12 -15.59 36.58
CA LYS A 85 -26.38 -15.95 35.93
C LYS A 85 -26.58 -15.22 34.60
N GLN A 86 -27.15 -15.95 33.64
CA GLN A 86 -27.73 -15.45 32.41
C GLN A 86 -28.77 -14.35 32.68
N GLU A 87 -28.60 -13.22 32.01
CA GLU A 87 -29.69 -12.30 31.72
C GLU A 87 -29.59 -11.96 30.22
N SER A 88 -30.69 -12.26 29.51
CA SER A 88 -30.78 -12.27 28.07
C SER A 88 -31.14 -10.88 27.54
N ASP A 89 -30.20 -10.21 26.87
CA ASP A 89 -30.49 -9.02 26.06
C ASP A 89 -30.43 -9.35 24.57
N LYS A 90 -31.58 -9.17 23.91
CA LYS A 90 -31.80 -9.41 22.48
C LYS A 90 -31.06 -8.36 21.66
N LYS A 91 -29.90 -8.73 21.11
CA LYS A 91 -29.25 -7.95 20.03
C LYS A 91 -29.95 -8.22 18.70
N LYS A 92 -30.39 -7.14 18.06
CA LYS A 92 -30.90 -7.12 16.67
C LYS A 92 -29.81 -7.57 15.69
N PRO A 93 -30.16 -8.26 14.59
CA PRO A 93 -29.19 -8.67 13.60
C PRO A 93 -28.55 -7.47 12.90
N PRO A 94 -27.26 -7.54 12.55
CA PRO A 94 -26.59 -6.52 11.76
C PRO A 94 -27.21 -6.47 10.36
N LYS A 95 -27.29 -5.25 9.80
CA LYS A 95 -27.76 -5.03 8.44
C LYS A 95 -26.79 -5.73 7.48
N VAL A 96 -27.36 -6.61 6.66
CA VAL A 96 -26.68 -7.30 5.56
C VAL A 96 -25.96 -6.27 4.70
N GLY A 97 -24.63 -6.44 4.59
CA GLY A 97 -23.77 -5.64 3.73
C GLY A 97 -24.14 -5.84 2.26
N LYS A 98 -23.75 -4.86 1.45
CA LYS A 98 -23.95 -4.81 0.00
C LYS A 98 -23.39 -6.10 -0.62
N GLU A 99 -24.23 -6.89 -1.29
CA GLU A 99 -23.80 -8.10 -2.01
C GLU A 99 -22.64 -7.76 -2.97
N TRP A 100 -21.52 -8.44 -2.78
CA TRP A 100 -20.38 -8.37 -3.68
C TRP A 100 -20.78 -9.06 -4.99
N ASN A 101 -20.97 -8.27 -6.04
CA ASN A 101 -21.39 -8.81 -7.32
C ASN A 101 -20.15 -9.27 -8.11
N LEU A 102 -19.89 -10.58 -8.14
CA LEU A 102 -18.78 -11.20 -8.90
C LEU A 102 -18.78 -10.83 -10.40
N SER A 103 -19.92 -10.38 -10.94
CA SER A 103 -20.02 -9.93 -12.33
C SER A 103 -19.34 -8.58 -12.62
N ASN A 104 -18.90 -7.84 -11.60
CA ASN A 104 -18.17 -6.58 -11.75
C ASN A 104 -16.64 -6.70 -11.57
N LEU A 105 -16.10 -7.92 -11.44
CA LEU A 105 -14.64 -8.10 -11.49
C LEU A 105 -14.15 -7.65 -12.87
N PRO A 106 -13.22 -6.68 -12.98
CA PRO A 106 -12.66 -6.29 -14.26
C PRO A 106 -12.05 -7.53 -14.91
N GLY A 107 -12.61 -7.93 -16.05
CA GLY A 107 -12.10 -9.05 -16.83
C GLY A 107 -10.67 -8.75 -17.22
N ALA A 108 -9.76 -9.68 -16.91
CA ALA A 108 -8.33 -9.61 -17.16
C ALA A 108 -8.03 -9.25 -18.63
N SER A 109 -7.94 -7.96 -18.94
CA SER A 109 -7.34 -7.50 -20.18
C SER A 109 -5.83 -7.44 -19.96
N SER A 110 -5.15 -8.53 -20.32
CA SER A 110 -3.70 -8.58 -20.43
C SER A 110 -3.24 -7.51 -21.43
N SER A 111 -2.80 -6.36 -20.93
CA SER A 111 -2.13 -5.32 -21.72
C SER A 111 -0.69 -5.74 -21.99
N ARG A 112 -0.52 -6.66 -22.96
CA ARG A 112 0.79 -7.04 -23.47
C ARG A 112 1.27 -5.98 -24.46
N GLY A 113 2.36 -5.29 -24.10
CA GLY A 113 2.99 -4.24 -24.89
C GLY A 113 3.29 -4.64 -26.34
N GLU A 114 2.86 -3.75 -27.22
CA GLU A 114 3.16 -3.50 -28.63
C GLU A 114 4.25 -4.37 -29.30
N SER A 115 3.78 -5.25 -30.19
CA SER A 115 4.43 -5.50 -31.47
C SER A 115 3.37 -5.38 -32.57
N SER A 116 3.68 -4.56 -33.56
CA SER A 116 2.78 -4.03 -34.58
C SER A 116 2.18 -5.11 -35.49
N ASN A 117 0.95 -5.54 -35.20
CA ASN A 117 -0.09 -5.97 -36.17
C ASN A 117 -1.38 -6.35 -35.43
N ALA A 118 -2.14 -5.37 -34.93
CA ALA A 118 -3.43 -5.64 -34.31
C ALA A 118 -4.54 -5.58 -35.37
N GLN A 119 -5.06 -6.76 -35.73
CA GLN A 119 -6.41 -6.85 -36.30
C GLN A 119 -7.46 -6.47 -35.24
N PRO A 120 -8.60 -5.89 -35.64
CA PRO A 120 -9.57 -5.34 -34.71
C PRO A 120 -10.20 -6.42 -33.81
N VAL A 121 -10.56 -6.00 -32.59
CA VAL A 121 -11.11 -6.77 -31.47
C VAL A 121 -12.57 -7.25 -31.73
N THR A 122 -12.83 -7.85 -32.89
CA THR A 122 -14.17 -8.35 -33.27
C THR A 122 -14.47 -9.75 -32.76
N ASN A 123 -13.57 -10.39 -32.00
CA ASN A 123 -13.69 -11.79 -31.58
C ASN A 123 -14.22 -12.03 -30.16
N LEU A 124 -14.35 -11.01 -29.31
CA LEU A 124 -14.86 -11.19 -27.94
C LEU A 124 -16.31 -11.71 -27.95
N SER A 125 -17.16 -11.15 -28.82
CA SER A 125 -18.55 -11.59 -28.95
C SER A 125 -18.69 -13.04 -29.42
N ALA A 126 -17.77 -13.52 -30.26
CA ALA A 126 -17.77 -14.91 -30.72
C ALA A 126 -17.35 -15.86 -29.59
N GLN A 127 -16.33 -15.49 -28.81
CA GLN A 127 -15.87 -16.28 -27.66
C GLN A 127 -16.91 -16.33 -26.54
N GLU A 128 -17.57 -15.22 -26.21
CA GLU A 128 -18.66 -15.18 -25.24
C GLU A 128 -19.82 -16.10 -25.66
N LYS A 129 -20.18 -16.07 -26.95
CA LYS A 129 -21.23 -16.93 -27.49
C LYS A 129 -20.83 -18.41 -27.44
N ASP A 130 -19.56 -18.72 -27.74
CA ASP A 130 -19.04 -20.08 -27.68
C ASP A 130 -19.03 -20.63 -26.24
N LEU A 131 -18.58 -19.81 -25.27
CA LEU A 131 -18.65 -20.12 -23.84
C LEU A 131 -20.09 -20.32 -23.36
N SER A 132 -21.01 -19.44 -23.76
CA SER A 132 -22.43 -19.56 -23.41
C SER A 132 -23.06 -20.84 -23.96
N ASN A 133 -22.73 -21.19 -25.21
CA ASN A 133 -23.16 -22.44 -25.82
C ASN A 133 -22.57 -23.65 -25.09
N GLY A 134 -21.25 -23.66 -24.85
CA GLY A 134 -20.56 -24.73 -24.15
C GLY A 134 -21.11 -24.93 -22.73
N TYR A 135 -21.39 -23.86 -22.02
CA TYR A 135 -22.01 -23.91 -20.69
C TYR A 135 -23.44 -24.46 -20.74
N THR A 136 -24.23 -24.09 -21.76
CA THR A 136 -25.59 -24.64 -21.95
C THR A 136 -25.54 -26.14 -22.25
N ILE A 137 -24.60 -26.58 -23.09
CA ILE A 137 -24.36 -27.98 -23.40
C ILE A 137 -23.98 -28.74 -22.13
N LEU A 138 -23.02 -28.23 -21.35
CA LEU A 138 -22.59 -28.84 -20.09
C LEU A 138 -23.74 -29.01 -19.10
N LYS A 139 -24.62 -28.00 -18.97
CA LYS A 139 -25.82 -28.10 -18.10
C LYS A 139 -26.76 -29.23 -18.53
N LEU A 140 -27.00 -29.35 -19.83
CA LEU A 140 -27.86 -30.38 -20.41
C LEU A 140 -27.25 -31.77 -20.24
N GLU A 141 -25.96 -31.92 -20.51
CA GLU A 141 -25.24 -33.19 -20.34
C GLU A 141 -25.22 -33.62 -18.87
N ALA A 142 -24.96 -32.70 -17.94
CA ALA A 142 -25.02 -32.98 -16.52
C ALA A 142 -26.43 -33.38 -16.06
N GLN A 143 -27.48 -32.75 -16.59
CA GLN A 143 -28.86 -33.13 -16.32
C GLN A 143 -29.17 -34.55 -16.82
N MET A 144 -28.73 -34.90 -18.02
CA MET A 144 -28.92 -36.24 -18.58
C MET A 144 -28.19 -37.30 -17.75
N LEU A 145 -26.91 -37.07 -17.45
CA LEU A 145 -26.10 -37.95 -16.60
C LEU A 145 -26.70 -38.10 -15.20
N GLN A 146 -27.24 -37.03 -14.61
CA GLN A 146 -27.90 -37.07 -13.32
C GLN A 146 -29.11 -38.04 -13.33
N VAL A 147 -29.95 -37.98 -14.38
CA VAL A 147 -31.12 -38.86 -14.53
C VAL A 147 -30.70 -40.31 -14.75
N GLU A 148 -29.71 -40.54 -15.61
CA GLU A 148 -29.20 -41.88 -15.91
C GLU A 148 -28.55 -42.52 -14.68
N LEU A 149 -27.68 -41.80 -13.97
CA LEU A 149 -27.00 -42.28 -12.77
C LEU A 149 -28.01 -42.57 -11.64
N ALA A 150 -29.02 -41.70 -11.45
CA ALA A 150 -30.08 -41.94 -10.47
C ALA A 150 -30.90 -43.21 -10.79
N ALA A 151 -31.19 -43.47 -12.07
CA ALA A 151 -31.88 -44.68 -12.49
C ALA A 151 -31.04 -45.94 -12.22
N VAL A 152 -29.74 -45.91 -12.55
CA VAL A 152 -28.82 -47.03 -12.28
C VAL A 152 -28.71 -47.30 -10.78
N LEU A 153 -28.51 -46.27 -9.96
CA LEU A 153 -28.42 -46.40 -8.50
C LEU A 153 -29.72 -46.93 -7.87
N SER A 154 -30.89 -46.66 -8.46
CA SER A 154 -32.15 -47.23 -7.99
C SER A 154 -32.26 -48.76 -8.20
N HIS A 155 -31.47 -49.31 -9.13
CA HIS A 155 -31.46 -50.73 -9.46
C HIS A 155 -30.30 -51.51 -8.83
N MET A 156 -29.24 -50.83 -8.39
CA MET A 156 -28.10 -51.45 -7.73
C MET A 156 -28.28 -51.47 -6.20
N SER A 157 -28.51 -52.66 -5.63
CA SER A 157 -28.68 -52.85 -4.18
C SER A 157 -27.38 -52.68 -3.36
N THR A 158 -26.24 -52.47 -4.02
CA THR A 158 -24.93 -52.26 -3.42
C THR A 158 -24.49 -50.84 -3.74
N SER A 159 -24.87 -49.89 -2.87
CA SER A 159 -24.43 -48.50 -2.98
C SER A 159 -22.96 -48.42 -2.58
N ASP A 160 -22.04 -48.36 -3.54
CA ASP A 160 -20.73 -47.78 -3.29
C ASP A 160 -20.91 -46.29 -2.99
N SER A 161 -20.20 -45.78 -1.98
CA SER A 161 -20.42 -44.42 -1.47
C SER A 161 -19.97 -43.34 -2.45
N GLU A 162 -19.07 -43.66 -3.37
CA GLU A 162 -18.50 -42.72 -4.34
C GLU A 162 -19.57 -42.21 -5.33
N ASP A 163 -20.50 -43.06 -5.78
CA ASP A 163 -21.55 -42.67 -6.73
C ASP A 163 -22.60 -41.74 -6.10
N GLN A 164 -22.77 -41.79 -4.77
CA GLN A 164 -23.67 -40.88 -4.05
C GLN A 164 -23.13 -39.45 -3.99
N GLU A 165 -21.82 -39.24 -4.05
CA GLU A 165 -21.20 -37.91 -4.04
C GLU A 165 -21.26 -37.22 -5.41
N VAL A 166 -21.37 -37.99 -6.50
CA VAL A 166 -21.43 -37.45 -7.87
C VAL A 166 -22.79 -36.83 -8.19
N LEU A 167 -23.88 -37.35 -7.62
CA LEU A 167 -25.24 -36.84 -7.88
C LEU A 167 -25.46 -35.36 -7.47
N PRO A 168 -25.05 -34.92 -6.26
CA PRO A 168 -25.10 -33.51 -5.88
C PRO A 168 -24.29 -32.59 -6.80
N ASN A 169 -23.16 -33.08 -7.30
CA ASN A 169 -22.28 -32.35 -8.21
C ASN A 169 -22.93 -32.19 -9.59
N LEU A 170 -23.48 -33.27 -10.17
CA LEU A 170 -24.23 -33.20 -11.42
C LEU A 170 -25.47 -32.30 -11.30
N GLN A 171 -26.16 -32.35 -10.16
CA GLN A 171 -27.27 -31.47 -9.86
C GLN A 171 -26.83 -30.00 -9.83
N ALA A 172 -25.74 -29.68 -9.14
CA ALA A 172 -25.21 -28.34 -9.08
C ALA A 172 -24.80 -27.84 -10.49
N ILE A 173 -24.13 -28.66 -11.30
CA ILE A 173 -23.81 -28.31 -12.70
C ILE A 173 -25.08 -28.08 -13.51
N SER A 174 -26.08 -28.97 -13.44
CA SER A 174 -27.32 -28.86 -14.23
C SER A 174 -28.16 -27.63 -13.87
N GLU A 175 -28.10 -27.20 -12.60
CA GLU A 175 -28.71 -25.95 -12.14
C GLU A 175 -27.91 -24.70 -12.56
N GLY A 176 -26.66 -24.87 -13.00
CA GLY A 176 -25.74 -23.80 -13.39
C GLY A 176 -24.79 -23.35 -12.27
N ARG A 177 -24.78 -24.05 -11.13
CA ARG A 177 -23.84 -23.84 -10.03
C ARG A 177 -22.51 -24.55 -10.28
N VAL A 178 -21.92 -24.40 -11.47
CA VAL A 178 -20.66 -25.07 -11.85
C VAL A 178 -19.51 -24.72 -10.91
N SER A 179 -19.48 -23.49 -10.41
CA SER A 179 -18.48 -23.02 -9.44
C SER A 179 -18.54 -23.72 -8.08
N SER A 180 -19.66 -24.37 -7.71
CA SER A 180 -19.72 -25.15 -6.47
C SER A 180 -19.17 -26.57 -6.63
N VAL A 181 -18.87 -26.98 -7.86
CA VAL A 181 -18.47 -28.36 -8.21
C VAL A 181 -17.04 -28.43 -8.69
N ILE A 182 -16.56 -27.40 -9.36
CA ILE A 182 -15.16 -27.24 -9.68
C ILE A 182 -14.51 -26.56 -8.48
N PRO A 183 -13.76 -27.28 -7.62
CA PRO A 183 -13.00 -26.63 -6.58
C PRO A 183 -12.03 -25.68 -7.27
N MET A 184 -12.25 -24.38 -7.11
CA MET A 184 -11.29 -23.39 -7.56
C MET A 184 -9.96 -23.68 -6.90
N GLU A 185 -8.91 -23.70 -7.72
CA GLU A 185 -7.57 -24.02 -7.25
C GLU A 185 -7.23 -23.12 -6.07
N GLN A 186 -6.91 -23.76 -4.94
CA GLN A 186 -6.37 -23.05 -3.80
C GLN A 186 -5.11 -22.31 -4.25
N PRO A 187 -4.84 -21.11 -3.72
CA PRO A 187 -3.62 -20.39 -4.03
C PRO A 187 -2.40 -21.30 -3.81
N ILE A 188 -1.47 -21.26 -4.76
CA ILE A 188 -0.23 -22.05 -4.72
C ILE A 188 0.49 -21.81 -3.38
N ALA A 189 1.24 -22.79 -2.87
CA ALA A 189 1.99 -22.61 -1.62
C ALA A 189 3.00 -21.44 -1.75
N VAL A 190 3.16 -20.62 -0.69
CA VAL A 190 4.07 -19.44 -0.70
C VAL A 190 5.46 -19.81 -1.19
N ARG A 191 5.98 -20.96 -0.74
CA ARG A 191 7.32 -21.46 -1.09
C ARG A 191 7.47 -21.75 -2.58
N GLU A 192 6.45 -22.34 -3.18
CA GLU A 192 6.47 -22.67 -4.61
C GLU A 192 6.44 -21.39 -5.44
N ARG A 193 5.55 -20.45 -5.10
CA ARG A 193 5.54 -19.12 -5.72
C ARG A 193 6.87 -18.38 -5.54
N ALA A 194 7.45 -18.42 -4.34
CA ALA A 194 8.76 -17.83 -4.06
C ALA A 194 9.89 -18.47 -4.89
N ARG A 195 9.83 -19.78 -5.17
CA ARG A 195 10.81 -20.46 -6.07
C ARG A 195 10.66 -19.99 -7.50
N GLU A 196 9.44 -19.84 -7.99
CA GLU A 196 9.16 -19.31 -9.34
C GLU A 196 9.68 -17.88 -9.49
N ILE A 197 9.39 -17.00 -8.51
CA ILE A 197 9.89 -15.62 -8.49
C ILE A 197 11.41 -15.58 -8.51
N LYS A 198 12.08 -16.46 -7.73
CA LYS A 198 13.55 -16.56 -7.72
C LYS A 198 14.12 -17.08 -9.03
N ALA A 199 13.41 -18.00 -9.70
CA ALA A 199 13.83 -18.55 -10.98
C ALA A 199 13.70 -17.53 -12.12
N SER A 200 12.74 -16.61 -12.02
CA SER A 200 12.40 -15.63 -13.05
C SER A 200 12.34 -14.19 -12.51
N PRO A 201 13.48 -13.59 -12.09
CA PRO A 201 13.49 -12.27 -11.45
C PRO A 201 12.93 -11.15 -12.34
N GLY A 202 13.01 -11.29 -13.67
CA GLY A 202 12.43 -10.32 -14.62
C GLY A 202 10.90 -10.36 -14.70
N GLN A 203 10.26 -11.40 -14.18
CA GLN A 203 8.81 -11.58 -14.11
C GLN A 203 8.30 -11.53 -12.67
N ALA A 204 9.15 -11.17 -11.71
CA ALA A 204 8.82 -11.20 -10.29
C ALA A 204 7.55 -10.41 -9.96
N GLU A 205 7.36 -9.24 -10.58
CA GLU A 205 6.18 -8.40 -10.34
C GLU A 205 4.90 -9.04 -10.84
N GLU A 206 4.89 -9.55 -12.07
CA GLU A 206 3.74 -10.24 -12.66
C GLU A 206 3.34 -11.48 -11.84
N LEU A 207 4.32 -12.29 -11.40
CA LEU A 207 4.09 -13.49 -10.61
C LEU A 207 3.51 -13.18 -9.21
N VAL A 208 3.95 -12.10 -8.56
CA VAL A 208 3.39 -11.70 -7.26
C VAL A 208 1.97 -11.18 -7.43
N ILE A 209 1.70 -10.44 -8.50
CA ILE A 209 0.36 -9.92 -8.81
C ILE A 209 -0.59 -11.08 -9.07
N GLU A 210 -0.21 -12.03 -9.92
CA GLU A 210 -0.99 -13.25 -10.18
C GLU A 210 -1.28 -14.05 -8.90
N ASP A 211 -0.30 -14.16 -7.99
CA ASP A 211 -0.48 -14.80 -6.69
C ASP A 211 -1.57 -14.11 -5.85
N PHE A 212 -1.50 -12.78 -5.76
CA PHE A 212 -2.46 -12.01 -4.99
C PHE A 212 -3.85 -11.99 -5.63
N GLU A 213 -3.96 -11.89 -6.97
CA GLU A 213 -5.22 -12.02 -7.71
C GLU A 213 -5.88 -13.38 -7.44
N SER A 214 -5.08 -14.44 -7.43
CA SER A 214 -5.56 -15.79 -7.15
C SER A 214 -6.10 -15.92 -5.73
N ILE A 215 -5.45 -15.28 -4.74
CA ILE A 215 -5.95 -15.22 -3.36
C ILE A 215 -7.26 -14.44 -3.26
N VAL A 216 -7.36 -13.30 -3.93
CA VAL A 216 -8.60 -12.50 -3.94
C VAL A 216 -9.74 -13.31 -4.56
N ARG A 217 -9.54 -13.91 -5.74
CA ARG A 217 -10.55 -14.72 -6.42
C ARG A 217 -10.98 -15.90 -5.57
N TRP A 218 -10.03 -16.63 -4.99
CA TRP A 218 -10.32 -17.76 -4.11
C TRP A 218 -11.07 -17.33 -2.83
N ALA A 219 -10.75 -16.16 -2.28
CA ALA A 219 -11.41 -15.65 -1.09
C ALA A 219 -12.84 -15.14 -1.35
N ALA A 220 -13.08 -14.55 -2.53
CA ALA A 220 -14.39 -14.00 -2.91
C ALA A 220 -15.46 -15.08 -3.18
N ILE A 221 -15.05 -16.32 -3.40
CA ILE A 221 -15.95 -17.45 -3.71
C ILE A 221 -16.11 -18.43 -2.54
N GLN A 222 -15.52 -18.14 -1.38
CA GLN A 222 -15.75 -18.95 -0.18
C GLN A 222 -17.24 -18.95 0.19
N ASP A 223 -17.69 -19.94 0.96
CA ASP A 223 -19.05 -19.98 1.48
C ASP A 223 -19.04 -19.90 3.03
N PRO A 224 -19.35 -18.73 3.62
CA PRO A 224 -19.69 -17.46 2.98
C PRO A 224 -18.46 -16.73 2.39
N PRO A 225 -18.65 -15.83 1.41
CA PRO A 225 -17.57 -15.02 0.86
C PRO A 225 -16.86 -14.21 1.95
N LEU A 226 -15.54 -14.06 1.82
CA LEU A 226 -14.78 -13.25 2.77
C LEU A 226 -15.05 -11.75 2.54
N GLU A 227 -15.23 -11.03 3.64
CA GLU A 227 -15.30 -9.57 3.64
C GLU A 227 -13.99 -8.95 3.13
N VAL A 228 -14.08 -7.77 2.49
CA VAL A 228 -12.93 -7.06 1.90
C VAL A 228 -11.77 -6.90 2.88
N ASP A 229 -12.07 -6.57 4.15
CA ASP A 229 -11.05 -6.40 5.19
C ASP A 229 -10.36 -7.71 5.56
N ALA A 230 -11.08 -8.83 5.56
CA ALA A 230 -10.50 -10.15 5.79
C ALA A 230 -9.60 -10.57 4.60
N ILE A 231 -9.96 -10.19 3.38
CA ILE A 231 -9.13 -10.38 2.19
C ILE A 231 -7.85 -9.54 2.29
N ARG A 232 -7.94 -8.26 2.69
CA ARG A 232 -6.76 -7.42 2.95
C ARG A 232 -5.84 -8.04 3.98
N GLU A 233 -6.38 -8.49 5.12
CA GLU A 233 -5.57 -9.11 6.17
C GLU A 233 -4.85 -10.37 5.64
N ARG A 234 -5.54 -11.20 4.86
CA ARG A 234 -4.94 -12.38 4.24
C ARG A 234 -3.84 -12.02 3.24
N LEU A 235 -4.03 -10.99 2.41
CA LEU A 235 -3.00 -10.50 1.48
C LEU A 235 -1.80 -9.92 2.22
N VAL A 236 -2.00 -9.17 3.31
CA VAL A 236 -0.90 -8.66 4.14
C VAL A 236 -0.11 -9.82 4.74
N LYS A 237 -0.79 -10.84 5.29
CA LYS A 237 -0.13 -12.06 5.77
C LYS A 237 0.65 -12.75 4.66
N ARG A 238 0.03 -12.97 3.49
CA ARG A 238 0.68 -13.58 2.32
C ARG A 238 1.92 -12.79 1.89
N LYS A 239 1.80 -11.47 1.80
CA LYS A 239 2.91 -10.56 1.47
C LYS A 239 4.07 -10.75 2.43
N THR A 240 3.83 -10.72 3.75
CA THR A 240 4.88 -10.90 4.77
C THR A 240 5.58 -12.24 4.61
N LEU A 241 4.83 -13.31 4.32
CA LEU A 241 5.41 -14.65 4.09
C LEU A 241 6.23 -14.71 2.82
N LEU A 242 5.73 -14.09 1.76
CA LEU A 242 6.43 -14.05 0.48
C LEU A 242 7.72 -13.23 0.60
N GLU A 243 7.70 -12.10 1.30
CA GLU A 243 8.88 -11.27 1.62
C GLU A 243 9.93 -12.03 2.43
N ALA A 244 9.51 -12.85 3.40
CA ALA A 244 10.41 -13.72 4.14
C ALA A 244 11.02 -14.83 3.25
N ALA A 245 10.29 -15.27 2.22
CA ALA A 245 10.71 -16.35 1.35
C ALA A 245 11.54 -15.89 0.13
N ILE A 246 11.52 -14.60 -0.27
CA ILE A 246 12.26 -14.05 -1.42
C ILE A 246 13.46 -13.19 -0.98
N PRO A 247 14.42 -12.86 -1.88
CA PRO A 247 15.52 -11.96 -1.54
C PRO A 247 15.02 -10.56 -1.13
N GLU A 248 15.65 -9.94 -0.13
CA GLU A 248 15.28 -8.61 0.40
C GLU A 248 15.22 -7.53 -0.69
N SER A 249 16.06 -7.62 -1.71
CA SER A 249 16.05 -6.72 -2.87
C SER A 249 14.73 -6.71 -3.64
N MET A 250 13.91 -7.76 -3.50
CA MET A 250 12.62 -7.91 -4.16
C MET A 250 11.43 -7.43 -3.30
N GLY A 251 11.64 -7.00 -2.04
CA GLY A 251 10.54 -6.53 -1.18
C GLY A 251 9.78 -5.30 -1.71
N LYS A 252 10.36 -4.55 -2.66
CA LYS A 252 9.64 -3.46 -3.35
C LYS A 252 8.55 -3.98 -4.29
N VAL A 253 8.77 -5.15 -4.86
CA VAL A 253 7.86 -5.79 -5.83
C VAL A 253 6.57 -6.21 -5.13
N THR A 254 6.67 -6.79 -3.93
CA THR A 254 5.53 -7.21 -3.12
C THR A 254 4.68 -6.05 -2.62
N VAL A 255 5.32 -4.92 -2.29
CA VAL A 255 4.60 -3.68 -1.95
C VAL A 255 3.83 -3.13 -3.15
N ALA A 256 4.47 -3.02 -4.32
CA ALA A 256 3.84 -2.51 -5.55
C ALA A 256 2.67 -3.41 -5.97
N ALA A 257 2.87 -4.74 -5.94
CA ALA A 257 1.82 -5.70 -6.23
C ALA A 257 0.62 -5.57 -5.28
N LEU A 258 0.86 -5.42 -3.97
CA LEU A 258 -0.23 -5.23 -3.00
C LEU A 258 -1.01 -3.93 -3.27
N GLN A 259 -0.31 -2.83 -3.56
CA GLN A 259 -0.96 -1.55 -3.90
C GLN A 259 -1.84 -1.67 -5.14
N HIS A 260 -1.38 -2.40 -6.16
CA HIS A 260 -2.14 -2.66 -7.37
C HIS A 260 -3.42 -3.45 -7.08
N ILE A 261 -3.32 -4.52 -6.29
CA ILE A 261 -4.47 -5.36 -5.92
C ILE A 261 -5.47 -4.59 -5.05
N GLU A 262 -4.98 -3.78 -4.12
CA GLU A 262 -5.83 -2.92 -3.29
C GLU A 262 -6.63 -1.93 -4.13
N ARG A 263 -6.02 -1.37 -5.18
CA ARG A 263 -6.68 -0.45 -6.12
C ARG A 263 -7.77 -1.16 -6.92
N GLU A 264 -7.39 -2.25 -7.58
CA GLU A 264 -8.21 -2.88 -8.62
C GLU A 264 -9.32 -3.78 -8.07
N TYR A 265 -9.03 -4.52 -6.99
CA TYR A 265 -9.95 -5.54 -6.49
C TYR A 265 -10.62 -5.20 -5.15
N LEU A 266 -10.00 -4.33 -4.34
CA LEU A 266 -10.45 -4.07 -2.97
C LEU A 266 -10.99 -2.66 -2.79
N GLU A 267 -11.20 -1.93 -3.88
CA GLU A 267 -11.78 -0.57 -3.91
C GLU A 267 -11.15 0.34 -2.83
N LYS A 268 -9.81 0.34 -2.74
CA LYS A 268 -9.11 1.16 -1.75
C LYS A 268 -9.51 2.62 -1.91
N LYS A 269 -9.95 3.23 -0.80
CA LYS A 269 -10.31 4.64 -0.74
C LYS A 269 -9.04 5.48 -0.52
N TYR A 270 -8.72 6.28 -1.51
CA TYR A 270 -7.66 7.29 -1.42
C TYR A 270 -8.23 8.60 -0.87
N VAL A 271 -7.35 9.52 -0.47
CA VAL A 271 -7.76 10.83 0.02
C VAL A 271 -8.37 11.68 -1.10
N ASN A 272 -7.82 11.55 -2.30
CA ASN A 272 -8.42 12.08 -3.53
C ASN A 272 -9.26 11.00 -4.23
N SER A 273 -10.23 11.44 -5.06
CA SER A 273 -10.97 10.58 -6.00
C SER A 273 -10.53 10.80 -7.46
N GLU A 274 -9.96 11.97 -7.72
CA GLU A 274 -9.50 12.43 -9.03
C GLU A 274 -8.05 12.90 -8.95
N THR A 275 -7.38 12.95 -10.09
CA THR A 275 -6.06 13.56 -10.26
C THR A 275 -6.13 15.10 -10.23
N MET A 276 -4.99 15.81 -10.32
CA MET A 276 -5.01 17.28 -10.36
C MET A 276 -5.53 17.82 -11.71
N LEU A 277 -5.54 16.98 -12.75
CA LEU A 277 -6.13 17.27 -14.05
C LEU A 277 -7.61 16.85 -14.15
N GLY A 278 -8.15 16.19 -13.12
CA GLY A 278 -9.57 15.80 -13.03
C GLY A 278 -9.88 14.41 -13.58
N ASP A 279 -8.88 13.59 -13.89
CA ASP A 279 -9.08 12.21 -14.29
C ASP A 279 -9.41 11.33 -13.07
N GLU A 280 -10.25 10.31 -13.21
CA GLU A 280 -10.55 9.40 -12.09
C GLU A 280 -9.31 8.56 -11.72
N ILE A 281 -9.12 8.29 -10.44
CA ILE A 281 -7.96 7.49 -9.97
C ILE A 281 -7.98 6.06 -10.52
N SER A 282 -9.16 5.50 -10.79
CA SER A 282 -9.34 4.21 -11.43
C SER A 282 -8.78 4.17 -12.86
N ASP A 283 -8.72 5.31 -13.53
CA ASP A 283 -8.31 5.42 -14.93
C ASP A 283 -6.79 5.57 -15.09
N ILE A 284 -6.05 5.77 -13.99
CA ILE A 284 -4.59 5.92 -14.02
C ILE A 284 -3.94 4.59 -14.47
N PRO A 285 -3.12 4.59 -15.55
CA PRO A 285 -2.40 3.40 -15.99
C PRO A 285 -1.57 2.81 -14.85
N LYS A 286 -1.48 1.47 -14.78
CA LYS A 286 -0.79 0.75 -13.70
C LYS A 286 0.67 1.19 -13.57
N GLU A 287 1.34 1.35 -14.70
CA GLU A 287 2.73 1.79 -14.85
C GLU A 287 2.97 3.25 -14.44
N ASN A 288 1.90 4.06 -14.33
CA ASN A 288 1.96 5.45 -13.89
C ASN A 288 1.51 5.59 -12.44
N PHE A 289 0.92 4.57 -11.84
CA PHE A 289 0.24 4.71 -10.56
C PHE A 289 1.21 4.76 -9.40
N PHE A 290 1.04 5.76 -8.54
CA PHE A 290 1.78 5.91 -7.30
C PHE A 290 0.89 6.34 -6.16
N VAL A 291 1.18 5.86 -4.95
CA VAL A 291 0.46 6.25 -3.74
C VAL A 291 1.48 6.71 -2.71
N SER A 292 1.35 7.96 -2.25
CA SER A 292 2.18 8.52 -1.18
C SER A 292 1.75 8.03 0.20
N GLU A 293 2.62 8.15 1.20
CA GLU A 293 2.33 7.74 2.59
C GLU A 293 1.11 8.44 3.20
N ASP A 294 0.79 9.66 2.75
CA ASP A 294 -0.43 10.38 3.13
C ASP A 294 -1.70 9.89 2.41
N ASN A 295 -1.62 8.75 1.70
CA ASN A 295 -2.69 8.04 1.00
C ASN A 295 -3.34 8.84 -0.15
N TYR A 296 -2.58 9.74 -0.78
CA TYR A 296 -2.96 10.33 -2.06
C TYR A 296 -2.46 9.44 -3.20
N ALA A 297 -3.34 9.22 -4.18
CA ALA A 297 -3.03 8.50 -5.41
C ALA A 297 -2.68 9.48 -6.53
N TRP A 298 -1.68 9.13 -7.34
CA TRP A 298 -1.07 10.00 -8.34
C TRP A 298 -0.88 9.26 -9.66
N ASP A 299 -1.11 9.97 -10.76
CA ASP A 299 -0.40 9.70 -11.99
C ASP A 299 1.02 10.28 -11.85
N MET A 300 2.03 9.42 -12.01
CA MET A 300 3.43 9.78 -11.83
C MET A 300 3.96 10.74 -12.88
N ASP A 301 3.43 10.74 -14.11
CA ASP A 301 3.81 11.74 -15.09
C ASP A 301 3.31 13.11 -14.62
N GLU A 302 2.03 13.20 -14.28
CA GLU A 302 1.39 14.42 -13.80
C GLU A 302 2.06 14.97 -12.53
N LEU A 303 2.30 14.12 -11.54
CA LEU A 303 3.00 14.50 -10.32
C LEU A 303 4.40 15.03 -10.64
N ALA A 304 5.14 14.37 -11.53
CA ALA A 304 6.46 14.84 -11.91
C ALA A 304 6.41 16.15 -12.71
N GLN A 305 5.38 16.40 -13.50
CA GLN A 305 5.17 17.70 -14.15
C GLN A 305 4.92 18.79 -13.10
N ALA A 306 4.05 18.54 -12.11
CA ALA A 306 3.75 19.49 -11.05
C ALA A 306 4.97 19.81 -10.17
N ILE A 307 5.80 18.82 -9.84
CA ILE A 307 7.06 19.04 -9.11
C ILE A 307 8.04 19.85 -9.97
N THR A 308 8.11 19.58 -11.27
CA THR A 308 8.97 20.33 -12.21
C THR A 308 8.53 21.79 -12.32
N ALA A 309 7.23 22.05 -12.41
CA ALA A 309 6.65 23.39 -12.45
C ALA A 309 6.92 24.20 -11.17
N ASN A 310 7.10 23.51 -10.04
CA ASN A 310 7.50 24.09 -8.75
C ASN A 310 9.01 24.01 -8.49
N ASP A 311 9.83 24.08 -9.54
CA ASP A 311 11.31 24.11 -9.48
C ASP A 311 11.94 22.92 -8.71
N GLY A 312 11.27 21.78 -8.65
CA GLY A 312 11.77 20.57 -7.99
C GLY A 312 11.51 20.52 -6.48
N VAL A 313 10.64 21.38 -5.93
CA VAL A 313 10.21 21.24 -4.54
C VAL A 313 9.37 19.98 -4.37
N MET A 314 9.84 19.05 -3.55
CA MET A 314 9.18 17.77 -3.26
C MET A 314 7.99 17.96 -2.30
N ARG A 315 6.94 18.62 -2.78
CA ARG A 315 5.70 18.89 -2.07
C ARG A 315 4.53 18.23 -2.80
N ASN A 316 3.63 17.61 -2.03
CA ASN A 316 2.35 17.13 -2.51
C ASN A 316 1.53 18.33 -3.04
N PRO A 317 1.17 18.38 -4.33
CA PRO A 317 0.47 19.53 -4.88
C PRO A 317 -0.96 19.74 -4.36
N LEU A 318 -1.62 18.68 -3.86
CA LEU A 318 -3.00 18.72 -3.34
C LEU A 318 -3.01 19.04 -1.85
N SER A 319 -2.34 18.21 -1.04
CA SER A 319 -2.28 18.41 0.42
C SER A 319 -1.38 19.58 0.81
N ARG A 320 -0.51 20.00 -0.12
CA ARG A 320 0.53 21.02 0.08
C ARG A 320 1.51 20.67 1.19
N GLN A 321 1.59 19.41 1.62
CA GLN A 321 2.59 18.95 2.59
C GLN A 321 3.86 18.50 1.87
N LEU A 322 5.00 18.55 2.55
CA LEU A 322 6.22 17.97 2.00
C LEU A 322 6.09 16.45 1.95
N PHE A 323 6.52 15.86 0.84
CA PHE A 323 6.68 14.41 0.77
C PHE A 323 7.69 13.96 1.82
N THR A 324 7.46 12.77 2.38
CA THR A 324 8.40 12.19 3.34
C THR A 324 9.68 11.78 2.62
N SER A 325 10.77 11.55 3.37
CA SER A 325 12.01 11.04 2.77
C SER A 325 11.79 9.70 2.04
N HIS A 326 10.81 8.91 2.49
CA HIS A 326 10.46 7.64 1.87
C HIS A 326 9.73 7.88 0.53
N ASP A 327 8.69 8.71 0.53
CA ASP A 327 7.97 9.11 -0.70
C ASP A 327 8.92 9.68 -1.75
N ILE A 328 9.84 10.58 -1.35
CA ILE A 328 10.83 11.18 -2.25
C ILE A 328 11.69 10.10 -2.90
N GLN A 329 12.15 9.11 -2.15
CA GLN A 329 12.93 8.00 -2.70
C GLN A 329 12.11 7.16 -3.68
N GLN A 330 10.84 6.89 -3.36
CA GLN A 330 9.95 6.15 -4.24
C GLN A 330 9.67 6.91 -5.54
N ILE A 331 9.28 8.18 -5.45
CA ILE A 331 9.09 9.10 -6.59
C ILE A 331 10.33 9.10 -7.48
N LEU A 332 11.52 9.28 -6.92
CA LEU A 332 12.76 9.31 -7.69
C LEU A 332 13.16 7.95 -8.27
N SER A 333 12.71 6.84 -7.68
CA SER A 333 12.97 5.50 -8.20
C SER A 333 12.02 5.09 -9.33
N HIS A 334 10.80 5.64 -9.33
CA HIS A 334 9.79 5.41 -10.35
C HIS A 334 10.29 5.83 -11.74
N PRO A 335 10.07 5.03 -12.82
CA PRO A 335 10.56 5.34 -14.17
C PRO A 335 10.27 6.78 -14.62
N LEU A 336 9.02 7.22 -14.48
CA LEU A 336 8.59 8.58 -14.84
C LEU A 336 9.12 9.68 -13.89
N GLY A 337 9.42 9.33 -12.63
CA GLY A 337 9.95 10.27 -11.65
C GLY A 337 11.47 10.43 -11.70
N GLN A 338 12.21 9.56 -12.40
CA GLN A 338 13.68 9.67 -12.53
C GLN A 338 14.13 11.00 -13.12
N ARG A 339 13.31 11.64 -13.96
CA ARG A 339 13.56 12.96 -14.52
C ARG A 339 13.71 14.07 -13.47
N LEU A 340 13.20 13.85 -12.26
CA LEU A 340 13.32 14.79 -11.14
C LEU A 340 14.66 14.70 -10.41
N LYS A 341 15.46 13.64 -10.61
CA LYS A 341 16.75 13.45 -9.92
C LYS A 341 17.71 14.63 -10.08
N PRO A 342 17.92 15.21 -11.28
CA PRO A 342 18.81 16.35 -11.45
C PRO A 342 18.33 17.58 -10.68
N MET A 343 17.01 17.83 -10.63
CA MET A 343 16.43 18.94 -9.89
C MET A 343 16.60 18.73 -8.39
N GLN A 344 16.35 17.53 -7.88
CA GLN A 344 16.56 17.21 -6.47
C GLN A 344 18.03 17.36 -6.06
N LEU A 345 18.96 16.91 -6.91
CA LEU A 345 20.39 17.06 -6.70
C LEU A 345 20.79 18.54 -6.69
N LYS A 346 20.26 19.34 -7.63
CA LYS A 346 20.47 20.80 -7.66
C LYS A 346 19.95 21.48 -6.39
N GLN A 347 18.73 21.15 -5.94
CA GLN A 347 18.16 21.68 -4.69
C GLN A 347 19.04 21.32 -3.48
N ASN A 348 19.53 20.08 -3.40
CA ASN A 348 20.43 19.66 -2.33
C ASN A 348 21.79 20.39 -2.36
N GLN A 349 22.38 20.55 -3.54
CA GLN A 349 23.62 21.32 -3.72
C GLN A 349 23.46 22.79 -3.33
N LEU A 350 22.35 23.42 -3.74
CA LEU A 350 22.04 24.80 -3.36
C LEU A 350 21.91 24.91 -1.84
N LYS A 351 21.22 23.95 -1.19
CA LYS A 351 21.05 23.92 0.27
C LYS A 351 22.40 23.88 1.00
N GLN A 352 23.34 23.05 0.56
CA GLN A 352 24.68 22.92 1.16
C GLN A 352 25.59 24.15 0.96
N GLY A 353 25.24 25.05 0.03
CA GLY A 353 26.05 26.21 -0.33
C GLY A 353 25.95 27.41 0.63
N VAL A 354 25.12 27.35 1.67
CA VAL A 354 24.86 28.48 2.57
C VAL A 354 25.70 28.40 3.84
N ARG A 355 26.48 29.45 4.11
CA ARG A 355 27.32 29.55 5.31
C ARG A 355 26.47 29.79 6.56
N PRO A 356 26.93 29.31 7.73
CA PRO A 356 26.23 29.55 8.99
C PRO A 356 25.96 31.03 9.29
N SER A 357 26.90 31.92 8.95
CA SER A 357 26.72 33.36 9.13
C SER A 357 25.59 33.94 8.27
N THR A 358 25.40 33.43 7.05
CA THR A 358 24.29 33.84 6.19
C THR A 358 22.96 33.32 6.74
N ILE A 359 22.93 32.11 7.28
CA ILE A 359 21.75 31.56 7.97
C ILE A 359 21.37 32.40 9.20
N GLU A 360 22.36 32.85 9.97
CA GLU A 360 22.16 33.75 11.11
C GLU A 360 21.61 35.12 10.68
N TRP A 361 22.11 35.67 9.58
CA TRP A 361 21.56 36.90 8.99
C TRP A 361 20.10 36.73 8.59
N VAL A 362 19.74 35.65 7.89
CA VAL A 362 18.35 35.35 7.51
C VAL A 362 17.46 35.24 8.76
N ALA A 363 17.92 34.56 9.81
CA ALA A 363 17.20 34.46 11.08
C ALA A 363 17.04 35.83 11.77
N LYS A 364 18.08 36.67 11.75
CA LYS A 364 18.08 38.02 12.34
C LYS A 364 17.04 38.90 11.66
N VAL A 365 17.02 38.93 10.33
CA VAL A 365 16.04 39.71 9.55
C VAL A 365 14.62 39.22 9.85
N GLY A 366 14.40 37.90 9.79
CA GLY A 366 13.10 37.30 10.10
C GLY A 366 12.58 37.69 11.48
N LYS A 367 13.46 37.67 12.50
CA LYS A 367 13.13 38.08 13.87
C LYS A 367 12.76 39.56 13.95
N ILE A 368 13.56 40.45 13.36
CA ILE A 368 13.29 41.90 13.37
C ILE A 368 11.92 42.19 12.74
N MET A 369 11.62 41.56 11.59
CA MET A 369 10.34 41.76 10.89
C MET A 369 9.12 41.30 11.69
N LEU A 370 9.27 40.28 12.55
CA LEU A 370 8.20 39.79 13.42
C LEU A 370 8.03 40.65 14.68
N GLU A 371 9.12 41.20 15.21
CA GLU A 371 9.11 42.05 16.41
C GLU A 371 8.76 43.51 16.12
N ASP A 372 8.86 43.93 14.86
CA ASP A 372 8.56 45.31 14.43
C ASP A 372 7.07 45.62 14.50
N GLN A 373 6.69 46.41 15.51
CA GLN A 373 5.35 46.95 15.71
C GLN A 373 5.30 48.46 15.44
N SER A 374 6.34 49.02 14.80
CA SER A 374 6.39 50.45 14.50
C SER A 374 5.41 50.84 13.39
N VAL A 375 4.90 52.07 13.45
CA VAL A 375 3.94 52.59 12.46
C VAL A 375 4.59 52.75 11.08
N ASP A 376 5.88 53.10 11.04
CA ASP A 376 6.63 53.35 9.82
C ASP A 376 7.41 52.12 9.33
N THR A 377 7.45 51.04 10.10
CA THR A 377 8.20 49.80 9.82
C THR A 377 9.69 50.03 9.58
N ALA A 378 10.24 51.12 10.14
CA ALA A 378 11.61 51.54 9.90
C ALA A 378 12.66 50.46 10.30
N PRO A 379 12.52 49.75 11.44
CA PRO A 379 13.43 48.65 11.78
C PRO A 379 13.47 47.54 10.73
N SER A 380 12.30 47.10 10.24
CA SER A 380 12.22 46.06 9.21
C SER A 380 12.85 46.51 7.90
N ARG A 381 12.55 47.73 7.45
CA ARG A 381 13.13 48.30 6.22
C ARG A 381 14.65 48.37 6.30
N HIS A 382 15.17 48.90 7.40
CA HIS A 382 16.62 48.98 7.61
C HIS A 382 17.28 47.61 7.61
N ALA A 383 16.67 46.62 8.27
CA ALA A 383 17.19 45.24 8.28
C ALA A 383 17.18 44.59 6.89
N MET A 384 16.16 44.87 6.06
CA MET A 384 16.10 44.39 4.68
C MET A 384 17.19 45.04 3.80
N ASP A 385 17.41 46.35 3.93
CA ASP A 385 18.45 47.07 3.19
C ASP A 385 19.85 46.57 3.57
N GLU A 386 20.12 46.41 4.87
CA GLU A 386 21.36 45.81 5.38
C GLU A 386 21.57 44.40 4.82
N PHE A 387 20.51 43.59 4.80
CA PHE A 387 20.58 42.22 4.28
C PHE A 387 20.84 42.20 2.78
N GLN A 388 20.20 43.06 1.97
CA GLN A 388 20.49 43.15 0.53
C GLN A 388 21.93 43.59 0.26
N ALA A 389 22.44 44.57 1.01
CA ALA A 389 23.84 44.99 0.92
C ALA A 389 24.80 43.85 1.31
N TYR A 390 24.48 43.10 2.37
CA TYR A 390 25.23 41.91 2.76
C TYR A 390 25.23 40.83 1.66
N VAL A 391 24.07 40.50 1.09
CA VAL A 391 23.93 39.51 0.00
C VAL A 391 24.80 39.86 -1.20
N ALA A 392 24.90 41.15 -1.56
CA ALA A 392 25.76 41.61 -2.65
C ALA A 392 27.26 41.32 -2.43
N THR A 393 27.70 41.14 -1.19
CA THR A 393 29.10 40.81 -0.84
C THR A 393 29.41 39.30 -0.84
N LEU A 394 28.38 38.44 -0.95
CA LEU A 394 28.55 36.99 -0.86
C LEU A 394 29.15 36.40 -2.16
N PRO A 395 29.77 35.21 -2.11
CA PRO A 395 30.14 34.47 -3.31
C PRO A 395 28.93 34.23 -4.23
N LYS A 396 29.16 34.21 -5.54
CA LYS A 396 28.09 34.04 -6.55
C LYS A 396 27.23 32.79 -6.33
N SER A 397 27.82 31.70 -5.85
CA SER A 397 27.10 30.47 -5.54
C SER A 397 26.07 30.65 -4.42
N GLU A 398 26.41 31.41 -3.37
CA GLU A 398 25.52 31.66 -2.24
C GLU A 398 24.45 32.69 -2.60
N GLN A 399 24.79 33.70 -3.41
CA GLN A 399 23.81 34.61 -4.00
C GLN A 399 22.78 33.84 -4.86
N GLU A 400 23.25 32.89 -5.67
CA GLU A 400 22.38 32.06 -6.48
C GLU A 400 21.49 31.16 -5.61
N THR A 401 22.00 30.59 -4.52
CA THR A 401 21.17 29.88 -3.55
C THR A 401 20.08 30.77 -2.98
N ILE A 402 20.41 31.98 -2.51
CA ILE A 402 19.40 32.91 -1.97
C ILE A 402 18.32 33.25 -3.01
N LYS A 403 18.71 33.33 -4.28
CA LYS A 403 17.84 33.69 -5.40
C LYS A 403 16.99 32.54 -5.91
N SER A 404 17.48 31.30 -5.87
CA SER A 404 16.91 30.17 -6.61
C SER A 404 16.48 28.99 -5.72
N LEU A 405 17.01 28.87 -4.50
CA LEU A 405 16.58 27.82 -3.59
C LEU A 405 15.17 28.12 -3.09
N LYS A 406 14.22 27.29 -3.53
CA LYS A 406 12.85 27.32 -3.06
C LYS A 406 12.79 26.60 -1.73
N ILE A 407 12.33 27.31 -0.72
CA ILE A 407 12.27 26.79 0.65
C ILE A 407 10.80 26.63 1.03
N PRO A 408 10.40 25.41 1.45
CA PRO A 408 9.06 25.17 1.89
C PRO A 408 8.79 25.84 3.24
N GLY A 409 7.71 26.61 3.33
CA GLY A 409 7.21 27.19 4.58
C GLY A 409 5.68 27.14 4.70
N VAL A 410 5.19 27.55 5.86
CA VAL A 410 3.76 27.67 6.16
C VAL A 410 3.53 28.96 6.91
N ASP A 411 2.61 29.80 6.44
CA ASP A 411 2.24 31.03 7.13
C ASP A 411 1.60 30.70 8.49
N SER A 412 2.22 31.18 9.57
CA SER A 412 1.72 31.01 10.93
C SER A 412 0.33 31.58 11.15
N THR A 413 -0.07 32.60 10.37
CA THR A 413 -1.38 33.25 10.49
C THR A 413 -2.43 32.55 9.64
N SER A 414 -2.23 32.47 8.32
CA SER A 414 -3.23 31.89 7.41
C SER A 414 -3.19 30.36 7.33
N ARG A 415 -2.13 29.73 7.88
CA ARG A 415 -1.80 28.30 7.70
C ARG A 415 -1.62 27.90 6.24
N GLN A 416 -1.49 28.88 5.33
CA GLN A 416 -1.27 28.61 3.93
C GLN A 416 0.20 28.25 3.69
N PRO A 417 0.47 27.16 2.95
CA PRO A 417 1.81 26.79 2.55
C PRO A 417 2.31 27.72 1.45
N PHE A 418 3.62 27.93 1.40
CA PHE A 418 4.27 28.66 0.33
C PHE A 418 5.67 28.10 0.05
N ASP A 419 6.13 28.33 -1.18
CA ASP A 419 7.41 27.88 -1.72
C ASP A 419 8.14 29.08 -2.34
N TYR A 420 8.74 29.91 -1.50
CA TYR A 420 9.46 31.11 -1.92
C TYR A 420 10.96 30.90 -1.89
N THR A 421 11.67 31.77 -2.60
CA THR A 421 13.11 31.95 -2.38
C THR A 421 13.34 33.07 -1.38
N ILE A 422 14.44 33.04 -0.63
CA ILE A 422 14.79 34.11 0.30
C ILE A 422 14.85 35.46 -0.42
N GLY A 423 15.45 35.49 -1.61
CA GLY A 423 15.59 36.70 -2.42
C GLY A 423 14.27 37.22 -3.01
N GLU A 424 13.33 36.34 -3.34
CA GLU A 424 11.96 36.71 -3.74
C GLU A 424 11.22 37.38 -2.59
N SER A 425 11.15 36.73 -1.43
CA SER A 425 10.38 37.28 -0.29
C SER A 425 10.92 38.61 0.24
N VAL A 426 12.25 38.80 0.26
CA VAL A 426 12.81 40.10 0.65
C VAL A 426 12.50 41.18 -0.39
N ARG A 427 12.55 40.87 -1.68
CA ARG A 427 12.18 41.85 -2.73
C ARG A 427 10.70 42.22 -2.67
N ASP A 428 9.82 41.26 -2.43
CA ASP A 428 8.39 41.48 -2.29
C ASP A 428 8.04 42.34 -1.07
N ALA A 429 8.74 42.11 0.05
CA ALA A 429 8.62 42.98 1.23
C ALA A 429 9.07 44.41 0.94
N VAL A 430 10.20 44.60 0.25
CA VAL A 430 10.69 45.94 -0.14
C VAL A 430 9.72 46.64 -1.11
N ALA A 431 9.11 45.88 -2.03
CA ALA A 431 8.10 46.39 -2.95
C ALA A 431 6.73 46.64 -2.28
N ASN A 432 6.57 46.30 -1.00
CA ASN A 432 5.30 46.31 -0.26
C ASN A 432 4.20 45.46 -0.93
N THR A 433 4.57 44.39 -1.66
CA THR A 433 3.61 43.46 -2.27
C THR A 433 3.19 42.35 -1.30
N THR A 434 3.99 42.12 -0.25
CA THR A 434 3.70 41.15 0.81
C THR A 434 3.87 41.77 2.19
N CYS A 435 3.02 41.39 3.14
CA CYS A 435 3.10 41.84 4.53
C CYS A 435 4.39 41.38 5.22
N LEU A 436 4.97 42.25 6.05
CA LEU A 436 6.25 42.01 6.72
C LEU A 436 6.21 40.79 7.66
N HIS A 437 5.09 40.55 8.36
CA HIS A 437 4.97 39.39 9.24
C HIS A 437 5.09 38.06 8.46
N LYS A 438 4.52 37.96 7.27
CA LYS A 438 4.57 36.75 6.44
C LYS A 438 5.99 36.48 5.95
N VAL A 439 6.70 37.53 5.55
CA VAL A 439 8.11 37.43 5.15
C VAL A 439 8.99 37.11 6.37
N GLY A 440 8.76 37.76 7.51
CA GLY A 440 9.48 37.49 8.75
C GLY A 440 9.34 36.04 9.23
N ASP A 441 8.12 35.49 9.13
CA ASP A 441 7.83 34.10 9.44
C ASP A 441 8.51 33.15 8.45
N PHE A 442 8.41 33.42 7.15
CA PHE A 442 9.14 32.64 6.14
C PHE A 442 10.64 32.63 6.38
N LEU A 443 11.28 33.79 6.58
CA LEU A 443 12.72 33.87 6.79
C LEU A 443 13.15 33.11 8.06
N SER A 444 12.33 33.16 9.11
CA SER A 444 12.54 32.38 10.34
C SER A 444 12.48 30.87 10.09
N GLN A 445 11.54 30.41 9.26
CA GLN A 445 11.43 29.01 8.85
C GLN A 445 12.56 28.60 7.90
N ALA A 446 12.95 29.48 6.98
CA ALA A 446 14.04 29.26 6.04
C ALA A 446 15.38 29.08 6.74
N ALA A 447 15.67 29.90 7.74
CA ALA A 447 16.86 29.71 8.57
C ALA A 447 16.86 28.35 9.27
N LYS A 448 15.71 27.90 9.82
CA LYS A 448 15.59 26.57 10.43
C LYS A 448 15.77 25.45 9.40
N TYR A 449 15.22 25.61 8.19
CA TYR A 449 15.35 24.64 7.11
C TYR A 449 16.81 24.47 6.67
N LEU A 450 17.53 25.58 6.48
CA LEU A 450 18.94 25.58 6.10
C LEU A 450 19.86 25.01 7.20
N LYS A 451 19.48 25.13 8.49
CA LYS A 451 20.22 24.49 9.60
C LYS A 451 20.15 22.96 9.59
N LYS A 452 19.13 22.37 8.97
CA LYS A 452 18.95 20.91 8.85
C LYS A 452 19.71 20.33 7.65
N GLN A 453 20.78 20.98 7.20
CA GLN A 453 21.60 20.52 6.08
C GLN A 453 22.52 19.37 6.46
#